data_AF-A0A1G1VGK0-F1
#
_entry.id   AF-A0A1G1VGK0-F1
#
_cell.length_a   1.000
_cell.length_b   1.000
_cell.length_c   1.000
_cell.angle_alpha   90.00
_cell.angle_beta   90.00
_cell.angle_gamma   90.00
#
_symmetry.space_group_name_H-M   'P 1'
#
loop_
_entity.id
_entity.type
_entity.pdbx_description
1 polymer ?
#
loop_
_entity_poly.entity_id
_entity_poly.type
_entity_poly.pdbx_seq_one_letter_code
_entity_poly.pdbx_strand_id
1 'polypeptide(L)'
;MFNPAIASYDPNKYSWYSPIWVIQGFNFLGQEYGDNISRSEFKKAREMFTVAVALLGAYELSSENKYFLQINRQSASPDVMAGKQTEAGSKGILLEMLQMEITEFEEHFPGADIIDFLKATKLSLKKGYGDKTMIVCMVNRVLPFNHRDVAGKVNALNPKSTIYILGRSHGEDAAKFVIFSPFPKLTKPVKYDVFDTAKKYKLPPRIKLHRGSAKKISYEATHIEPENVYDMFDIDQKKVERKYKHGENTLGKSPNRLS
;
A
#
# COMPACT_ATOMS: atom_id res chain seq x y z
N MET A 1 19.57 10.14 -12.41
CA MET A 1 18.51 11.15 -12.57
C MET A 1 17.73 11.23 -11.27
N PHE A 2 17.67 12.40 -10.66
CA PHE A 2 16.84 12.64 -9.47
C PHE A 2 15.36 12.60 -9.89
N ASN A 3 14.52 11.83 -9.19
CA ASN A 3 13.09 11.81 -9.44
C ASN A 3 12.47 13.13 -8.90
N PRO A 4 11.93 14.01 -9.76
CA PRO A 4 11.43 15.33 -9.35
C PRO A 4 10.30 15.25 -8.31
N ALA A 5 9.53 14.16 -8.27
CA ALA A 5 8.43 13.98 -7.33
C ALA A 5 8.86 13.86 -5.86
N ILE A 6 10.09 13.38 -5.57
CA ILE A 6 10.61 13.36 -4.19
C ILE A 6 11.08 14.75 -3.78
N ALA A 7 11.64 15.53 -4.72
CA ALA A 7 12.22 16.85 -4.43
C ALA A 7 11.17 17.89 -4.03
N SER A 8 9.93 17.76 -4.52
CA SER A 8 8.81 18.63 -4.15
C SER A 8 8.02 18.14 -2.94
N TYR A 9 8.23 16.89 -2.50
CA TYR A 9 7.44 16.31 -1.41
C TYR A 9 7.82 16.91 -0.05
N ASP A 10 6.83 17.40 0.68
CA ASP A 10 7.02 17.88 2.05
C ASP A 10 6.61 16.81 3.08
N PRO A 11 7.56 16.02 3.61
CA PRO A 11 7.28 14.94 4.55
C PRO A 11 6.72 15.40 5.89
N ASN A 12 6.84 16.69 6.22
CA ASN A 12 6.44 17.23 7.53
C ASN A 12 5.01 17.76 7.54
N LYS A 13 4.38 17.90 6.37
CA LYS A 13 3.07 18.54 6.24
C LYS A 13 1.93 17.70 6.82
N TYR A 14 2.04 16.38 6.71
CA TYR A 14 1.01 15.44 7.18
C TYR A 14 1.63 14.35 8.07
N SER A 15 0.77 13.65 8.80
CA SER A 15 1.17 12.52 9.65
C SER A 15 1.55 11.30 8.82
N TRP A 16 2.41 10.46 9.39
CA TRP A 16 2.82 9.18 8.83
C TRP A 16 2.28 8.05 9.70
N TYR A 17 1.84 6.98 9.08
CA TYR A 17 1.11 5.90 9.73
C TYR A 17 1.84 4.58 9.57
N SER A 18 1.88 3.77 10.62
CA SER A 18 2.34 2.39 10.48
C SER A 18 1.39 1.59 9.58
N PRO A 19 1.87 0.54 8.89
CA PRO A 19 1.04 -0.30 8.05
C PRO A 19 -0.18 -0.90 8.77
N ILE A 20 -0.04 -1.31 10.03
CA ILE A 20 -1.18 -1.84 10.80
C ILE A 20 -2.27 -0.80 11.03
N TRP A 21 -1.87 0.45 11.30
CA TRP A 21 -2.83 1.53 11.54
C TRP A 21 -3.61 1.88 10.27
N VAL A 22 -2.95 1.81 9.11
CA VAL A 22 -3.58 1.93 7.80
C VAL A 22 -4.59 0.80 7.56
N ILE A 23 -4.24 -0.44 7.89
CA ILE A 23 -5.15 -1.60 7.75
C ILE A 23 -6.37 -1.45 8.66
N GLN A 24 -6.18 -1.03 9.92
CA GLN A 24 -7.28 -0.81 10.86
C GLN A 24 -8.21 0.32 10.38
N GLY A 25 -7.64 1.44 9.90
CA GLY A 25 -8.42 2.52 9.31
C GLY A 25 -9.23 2.08 8.08
N PHE A 26 -8.64 1.27 7.21
CA PHE A 26 -9.36 0.74 6.05
C PHE A 26 -10.49 -0.22 6.46
N ASN A 27 -10.25 -1.11 7.43
CA ASN A 27 -11.27 -2.01 7.95
C ASN A 27 -12.43 -1.25 8.60
N PHE A 28 -12.16 -0.16 9.32
CA PHE A 28 -13.18 0.74 9.84
C PHE A 28 -14.06 1.29 8.70
N LEU A 29 -13.45 1.81 7.62
CA LEU A 29 -14.23 2.26 6.46
C LEU A 29 -15.04 1.13 5.82
N GLY A 30 -14.50 -0.09 5.77
CA GLY A 30 -15.22 -1.27 5.29
C GLY A 30 -16.45 -1.60 6.13
N GLN A 31 -16.36 -1.48 7.46
CA GLN A 31 -17.50 -1.65 8.37
C GLN A 31 -18.55 -0.55 8.17
N GLU A 32 -18.12 0.69 7.95
CA GLU A 32 -18.99 1.85 7.81
C GLU A 32 -19.72 1.94 6.47
N TYR A 33 -19.10 1.46 5.39
CA TYR A 33 -19.59 1.66 4.01
C TYR A 33 -19.86 0.36 3.24
N GLY A 34 -19.50 -0.80 3.79
CA GLY A 34 -19.71 -2.11 3.17
C GLY A 34 -19.11 -2.17 1.75
N ASP A 35 -19.88 -2.72 0.81
CA ASP A 35 -19.46 -2.87 -0.59
C ASP A 35 -19.12 -1.54 -1.29
N ASN A 36 -19.58 -0.40 -0.76
CA ASN A 36 -19.26 0.91 -1.31
C ASN A 36 -17.77 1.28 -1.17
N ILE A 37 -17.00 0.55 -0.35
CA ILE A 37 -15.54 0.72 -0.23
C ILE A 37 -14.81 0.46 -1.57
N SER A 38 -15.46 -0.19 -2.54
CA SER A 38 -14.96 -0.41 -3.90
C SER A 38 -15.05 0.83 -4.80
N ARG A 39 -15.79 1.87 -4.40
CA ARG A 39 -16.08 3.05 -5.25
C ARG A 39 -14.87 3.99 -5.38
N SER A 40 -14.87 4.85 -6.39
CA SER A 40 -13.71 5.68 -6.74
C SER A 40 -13.30 6.65 -5.62
N GLU A 41 -14.24 7.08 -4.77
CA GLU A 41 -13.98 7.93 -3.60
C GLU A 41 -13.02 7.28 -2.59
N PHE A 42 -12.99 5.95 -2.54
CA PHE A 42 -12.15 5.17 -1.63
C PHE A 42 -10.88 4.62 -2.30
N LYS A 43 -10.59 5.03 -3.54
CA LYS A 43 -9.44 4.53 -4.31
C LYS A 43 -8.13 4.65 -3.53
N LYS A 44 -7.87 5.84 -2.98
CA LYS A 44 -6.70 6.15 -2.16
C LYS A 44 -6.59 5.27 -0.91
N ALA A 45 -7.72 4.96 -0.28
CA ALA A 45 -7.76 4.05 0.86
C ALA A 45 -7.41 2.61 0.46
N ARG A 46 -7.91 2.13 -0.68
CA ARG A 46 -7.55 0.81 -1.22
C ARG A 46 -6.07 0.73 -1.59
N GLU A 47 -5.52 1.77 -2.23
CA GLU A 47 -4.10 1.85 -2.57
C GLU A 47 -3.22 1.80 -1.32
N MET A 48 -3.52 2.62 -0.31
CA MET A 48 -2.81 2.59 0.97
C MET A 48 -2.93 1.24 1.68
N PHE A 49 -4.12 0.61 1.65
CA PHE A 49 -4.34 -0.71 2.23
C PHE A 49 -3.45 -1.78 1.56
N THR A 50 -3.45 -1.86 0.23
CA THR A 50 -2.63 -2.84 -0.52
C THR A 50 -1.15 -2.65 -0.22
N VAL A 51 -0.67 -1.41 -0.17
CA VAL A 51 0.71 -1.10 0.22
C VAL A 51 0.99 -1.49 1.67
N ALA A 52 0.09 -1.21 2.60
CA ALA A 52 0.26 -1.57 4.00
C ALA A 52 0.37 -3.09 4.19
N VAL A 53 -0.49 -3.86 3.51
CA VAL A 53 -0.40 -5.32 3.51
C VAL A 53 0.95 -5.78 2.97
N ALA A 54 1.38 -5.26 1.82
CA ALA A 54 2.67 -5.62 1.21
C ALA A 54 3.85 -5.29 2.13
N LEU A 55 3.85 -4.14 2.80
CA LEU A 55 4.94 -3.72 3.68
C LEU A 55 5.00 -4.54 4.98
N LEU A 56 3.86 -4.98 5.54
CA LEU A 56 3.89 -5.99 6.61
C LEU A 56 4.49 -7.31 6.12
N GLY A 57 4.16 -7.72 4.91
CA GLY A 57 4.78 -8.89 4.28
C GLY A 57 6.29 -8.72 4.11
N ALA A 58 6.75 -7.52 3.75
CA ALA A 58 8.17 -7.22 3.63
C ALA A 58 8.93 -7.33 4.97
N TYR A 59 8.25 -7.20 6.12
CA TYR A 59 8.86 -7.44 7.43
C TYR A 59 9.14 -8.92 7.66
N GLU A 60 8.24 -9.78 7.19
CA GLU A 60 8.43 -11.23 7.22
C GLU A 60 9.53 -11.70 6.24
N LEU A 61 9.75 -10.95 5.15
CA LEU A 61 10.88 -11.20 4.24
C LEU A 61 12.24 -10.76 4.83
N SER A 62 12.25 -9.70 5.64
CA SER A 62 13.43 -9.26 6.40
C SER A 62 13.02 -8.36 7.59
N SER A 63 13.47 -8.71 8.78
CA SER A 63 13.16 -7.98 10.03
C SER A 63 13.73 -6.57 10.11
N GLU A 64 14.66 -6.21 9.21
CA GLU A 64 15.23 -4.87 9.08
C GLU A 64 14.31 -3.90 8.35
N ASN A 65 13.31 -4.44 7.63
CA ASN A 65 12.32 -3.63 6.98
C ASN A 65 11.35 -3.13 8.04
N LYS A 66 11.37 -1.82 8.33
CA LYS A 66 10.34 -1.14 9.10
C LYS A 66 9.95 0.10 8.33
N TYR A 67 8.66 0.26 8.04
CA TYR A 67 8.12 1.30 7.18
C TYR A 67 7.02 2.08 7.87
N PHE A 68 6.88 3.33 7.43
CA PHE A 68 5.73 4.19 7.68
C PHE A 68 5.17 4.69 6.36
N LEU A 69 3.89 5.01 6.33
CA LEU A 69 3.12 5.33 5.14
C LEU A 69 2.50 6.71 5.23
N GLN A 70 2.49 7.40 4.10
CA GLN A 70 1.71 8.60 3.91
C GLN A 70 1.12 8.59 2.51
N ILE A 71 -0.14 9.00 2.39
CA ILE A 71 -0.74 9.21 1.09
C ILE A 71 0.00 10.30 0.31
N ASN A 72 0.14 10.12 -1.00
CA ASN A 72 0.58 11.21 -1.85
C ASN A 72 -0.59 12.17 -2.15
N ARG A 73 -0.57 13.36 -1.53
CA ARG A 73 -1.55 14.43 -1.80
C ARG A 73 -1.06 15.49 -2.78
N GLN A 74 0.19 15.39 -3.22
CA GLN A 74 0.87 16.48 -3.93
C GLN A 74 0.98 16.24 -5.44
N SER A 75 0.83 14.99 -5.88
CA SER A 75 0.85 14.61 -7.29
C SER A 75 0.01 13.36 -7.54
N ALA A 76 -0.26 13.06 -8.82
CA ALA A 76 -0.96 11.85 -9.23
C ALA A 76 -0.09 10.57 -9.15
N SER A 77 1.25 10.70 -9.06
CA SER A 77 2.20 9.61 -8.84
C SER A 77 3.36 10.10 -7.96
N PRO A 78 3.86 9.26 -7.02
CA PRO A 78 3.45 7.88 -6.79
C PRO A 78 2.11 7.73 -6.09
N ASP A 79 1.58 6.51 -6.06
CA ASP A 79 0.29 6.20 -5.43
C ASP A 79 0.38 6.44 -3.89
N VAL A 80 1.48 5.99 -3.27
CA VAL A 80 1.75 6.13 -1.83
C VAL A 80 3.22 6.48 -1.58
N MET A 81 3.51 7.24 -0.53
CA MET A 81 4.87 7.47 -0.05
C MET A 81 5.17 6.55 1.14
N ALA A 82 6.38 5.99 1.18
CA ALA A 82 6.85 5.17 2.28
C ALA A 82 8.16 5.72 2.87
N GLY A 83 8.33 5.63 4.19
CA GLY A 83 9.56 5.95 4.89
C GLY A 83 10.13 4.68 5.52
N LYS A 84 11.25 4.17 5.00
CA LYS A 84 11.95 3.00 5.54
C LYS A 84 12.91 3.43 6.63
N GLN A 85 12.81 2.81 7.80
CA GLN A 85 13.79 2.97 8.87
C GLN A 85 15.12 2.33 8.46
N THR A 86 16.19 3.13 8.44
CA THR A 86 17.55 2.70 8.06
C THR A 86 18.52 2.64 9.22
N GLU A 87 18.36 3.50 10.23
CA GLU A 87 19.22 3.53 11.42
C GLU A 87 18.40 3.93 12.66
N ALA A 88 18.71 3.35 13.82
CA ALA A 88 18.23 3.82 15.11
C ALA A 88 19.43 4.26 15.94
N GLY A 89 19.65 5.58 16.03
CA GLY A 89 20.73 6.16 16.81
C GLY A 89 20.22 6.91 18.04
N SER A 90 21.15 7.33 18.90
CA SER A 90 20.87 8.17 20.08
C SER A 90 20.26 9.55 19.76
N LYS A 91 20.28 9.96 18.48
CA LYS A 91 19.76 11.25 17.98
C LYS A 91 18.45 11.11 17.18
N GLY A 92 17.81 9.94 17.21
CA GLY A 92 16.57 9.65 16.49
C GLY A 92 16.71 8.56 15.43
N ILE A 93 15.58 8.17 14.86
CA ILE A 93 15.50 7.13 13.83
C ILE A 93 15.57 7.79 12.45
N LEU A 94 16.45 7.30 11.58
CA LEU A 94 16.58 7.79 10.22
C LEU A 94 15.64 7.05 9.28
N LEU A 95 14.92 7.82 8.46
CA LEU A 95 14.07 7.28 7.40
C LEU A 95 14.62 7.59 6.01
N GLU A 96 14.60 6.58 5.16
CA GLU A 96 14.77 6.67 3.72
C GLU A 96 13.41 6.76 3.04
N MET A 97 13.20 7.81 2.25
CA MET A 97 11.96 8.01 1.50
C MET A 97 11.94 7.14 0.25
N LEU A 98 10.80 6.49 0.06
CA LEU A 98 10.51 5.59 -1.04
C LEU A 98 9.16 5.95 -1.67
N GLN A 99 9.05 5.67 -2.95
CA GLN A 99 7.83 5.83 -3.72
C GLN A 99 7.19 4.46 -3.94
N MET A 100 5.92 4.30 -3.60
CA MET A 100 5.19 3.06 -3.78
C MET A 100 4.26 3.18 -4.98
N GLU A 101 4.39 2.24 -5.91
CA GLU A 101 3.57 2.13 -7.11
C GLU A 101 2.81 0.81 -7.08
N ILE A 102 1.50 0.86 -7.29
CA ILE A 102 0.62 -0.31 -7.15
C ILE A 102 0.06 -0.68 -8.51
N THR A 103 -0.03 -1.98 -8.77
CA THR A 103 -0.74 -2.51 -9.93
C THR A 103 -1.44 -3.81 -9.54
N GLU A 104 -2.64 -4.02 -10.07
CA GLU A 104 -3.47 -5.17 -9.73
C GLU A 104 -3.63 -6.08 -10.95
N PHE A 105 -3.09 -7.29 -10.87
CA PHE A 105 -3.23 -8.31 -11.89
C PHE A 105 -4.56 -9.03 -11.69
N GLU A 106 -5.60 -8.48 -12.31
CA GLU A 106 -6.98 -8.93 -12.23
C GLU A 106 -7.32 -9.97 -13.31
N GLU A 107 -8.46 -10.65 -13.14
CA GLU A 107 -8.96 -11.68 -14.08
C GLU A 107 -9.26 -11.12 -15.48
N HIS A 108 -9.63 -9.85 -15.58
CA HIS A 108 -10.00 -9.22 -16.85
C HIS A 108 -8.79 -8.76 -17.68
N PHE A 109 -7.56 -8.87 -17.18
CA PHE A 109 -6.38 -8.59 -18.00
C PHE A 109 -6.24 -9.65 -19.10
N PRO A 110 -6.11 -9.25 -20.38
CA PRO A 110 -6.01 -10.18 -21.51
C PRO A 110 -4.64 -10.86 -21.51
N GLY A 111 -4.48 -11.90 -20.68
CA GLY A 111 -3.25 -12.67 -20.54
C GLY A 111 -3.19 -13.38 -19.20
N ALA A 112 -2.59 -14.57 -19.17
CA ALA A 112 -2.35 -15.33 -17.93
C ALA A 112 -0.96 -15.09 -17.33
N ASP A 113 -0.07 -14.37 -18.03
CA ASP A 113 1.30 -14.13 -17.58
C ASP A 113 1.44 -12.78 -16.85
N ILE A 114 1.86 -12.85 -15.59
CA ILE A 114 2.18 -11.70 -14.75
C ILE A 114 3.30 -10.83 -15.32
N ILE A 115 4.21 -11.43 -16.10
CA ILE A 115 5.33 -10.70 -16.70
C ILE A 115 4.85 -9.77 -17.81
N ASP A 116 3.94 -10.24 -18.66
CA ASP A 116 3.37 -9.41 -19.71
C ASP A 116 2.49 -8.31 -19.12
N PHE A 117 1.77 -8.62 -18.05
CA PHE A 117 1.07 -7.62 -17.24
C PHE A 117 2.03 -6.55 -16.71
N LEU A 118 3.11 -6.94 -16.04
CA LEU A 118 4.10 -6.00 -15.50
C LEU A 118 4.74 -5.13 -16.59
N LYS A 119 5.09 -5.72 -17.75
CA LYS A 119 5.60 -4.98 -18.91
C LYS A 119 4.59 -3.97 -19.46
N ALA A 120 3.29 -4.31 -19.48
CA ALA A 120 2.25 -3.41 -19.95
C ALA A 120 1.98 -2.27 -18.96
N THR A 121 2.20 -2.48 -17.65
CA THR A 121 1.80 -1.54 -16.61
C THR A 121 2.97 -0.72 -16.05
N LYS A 122 3.81 -1.30 -15.19
CA LYS A 122 4.82 -0.59 -14.37
C LYS A 122 6.27 -0.86 -14.78
N LEU A 123 6.53 -1.88 -15.60
CA LEU A 123 7.85 -2.18 -16.17
C LEU A 123 7.94 -1.91 -17.68
N SER A 124 7.05 -1.09 -18.21
CA SER A 124 7.12 -0.67 -19.62
C SER A 124 8.37 0.17 -19.88
N LEU A 125 8.94 0.08 -21.08
CA LEU A 125 10.08 0.90 -21.51
C LEU A 125 9.80 2.42 -21.39
N LYS A 126 8.53 2.82 -21.41
CA LYS A 126 8.10 4.22 -21.27
C LYS A 126 8.11 4.72 -19.82
N LYS A 127 8.09 3.82 -18.83
CA LYS A 127 8.06 4.16 -17.41
C LYS A 127 9.41 3.83 -16.76
N GLY A 128 10.23 4.87 -16.58
CA GLY A 128 11.53 4.76 -15.93
C GLY A 128 11.44 4.97 -14.42
N TYR A 129 11.09 3.93 -13.66
CA TYR A 129 11.14 3.99 -12.20
C TYR A 129 12.58 3.86 -11.67
N GLY A 130 12.88 4.58 -10.59
CA GLY A 130 14.21 4.61 -9.97
C GLY A 130 14.40 3.53 -8.90
N ASP A 131 15.59 3.50 -8.31
CA ASP A 131 15.97 2.65 -7.17
C ASP A 131 15.22 3.00 -5.87
N LYS A 132 14.70 4.23 -5.76
CA LYS A 132 13.81 4.67 -4.66
C LYS A 132 12.34 4.33 -4.89
N THR A 133 12.01 3.57 -5.93
CA THR A 133 10.65 3.12 -6.18
C THR A 133 10.50 1.65 -5.79
N MET A 134 9.40 1.33 -5.10
CA MET A 134 8.93 -0.03 -4.89
C MET A 134 7.63 -0.25 -5.65
N ILE A 135 7.58 -1.29 -6.46
CA ILE A 135 6.39 -1.69 -7.21
C ILE A 135 5.75 -2.87 -6.48
N VAL A 136 4.48 -2.72 -6.11
CA VAL A 136 3.65 -3.80 -5.56
C VAL A 136 2.70 -4.28 -6.63
N CYS A 137 2.87 -5.52 -7.07
CA CYS A 137 1.93 -6.20 -7.95
C CYS A 137 1.02 -7.11 -7.12
N MET A 138 -0.23 -6.70 -6.92
CA MET A 138 -1.25 -7.52 -6.28
C MET A 138 -1.82 -8.50 -7.30
N VAL A 139 -1.81 -9.79 -7.01
CA VAL A 139 -2.35 -10.85 -7.86
C VAL A 139 -3.71 -11.24 -7.31
N ASN A 140 -4.76 -10.82 -8.01
CA ASN A 140 -6.16 -11.06 -7.67
C ASN A 140 -6.77 -12.15 -8.56
N ARG A 141 -6.05 -13.25 -8.75
CA ARG A 141 -6.48 -14.38 -9.57
C ARG A 141 -5.77 -15.67 -9.17
N VAL A 142 -6.47 -16.79 -9.33
CA VAL A 142 -5.88 -18.12 -9.10
C VAL A 142 -4.94 -18.44 -10.24
N LEU A 143 -3.65 -18.65 -9.95
CA LEU A 143 -2.65 -19.04 -10.94
C LEU A 143 -1.65 -20.04 -10.35
N PRO A 144 -1.22 -21.05 -11.12
CA PRO A 144 -0.04 -21.84 -10.76
C PRO A 144 1.17 -20.91 -10.75
N PHE A 145 1.82 -20.79 -9.59
CA PHE A 145 2.83 -19.75 -9.37
C PHE A 145 4.24 -20.33 -9.17
N ASN A 146 5.15 -20.08 -10.12
CA ASN A 146 6.57 -20.40 -9.98
C ASN A 146 7.39 -19.13 -9.74
N HIS A 147 7.68 -18.83 -8.47
CA HIS A 147 8.43 -17.64 -8.07
C HIS A 147 9.84 -17.53 -8.70
N ARG A 148 10.49 -18.65 -9.03
CA ARG A 148 11.82 -18.65 -9.67
C ARG A 148 11.75 -18.25 -11.14
N ASP A 149 10.77 -18.77 -11.87
CA ASP A 149 10.53 -18.38 -13.27
C ASP A 149 10.20 -16.89 -13.36
N VAL A 150 9.28 -16.41 -12.50
CA VAL A 150 8.94 -14.98 -12.41
C VAL A 150 10.18 -14.14 -12.11
N ALA A 151 11.03 -14.56 -11.16
CA ALA A 151 12.27 -13.84 -10.86
C ALA A 151 13.25 -13.81 -12.04
N GLY A 152 13.43 -14.92 -12.75
CA GLY A 152 14.28 -14.97 -13.95
C GLY A 152 13.79 -14.01 -15.03
N LYS A 153 12.49 -14.02 -15.32
CA LYS A 153 11.86 -13.14 -16.31
C LYS A 153 11.90 -11.67 -15.90
N VAL A 154 11.68 -11.35 -14.61
CA VAL A 154 11.81 -9.97 -14.09
C VAL A 154 13.25 -9.49 -14.17
N ASN A 155 14.23 -10.30 -13.78
CA ASN A 155 15.65 -9.94 -13.87
C ASN A 155 16.08 -9.62 -15.31
N ALA A 156 15.54 -10.34 -16.30
CA ALA A 156 15.81 -10.09 -17.72
C ALA A 156 15.32 -8.71 -18.19
N LEU A 157 14.39 -8.06 -17.46
CA LEU A 157 13.94 -6.70 -17.74
C LEU A 157 14.88 -5.63 -17.15
N ASN A 158 15.86 -6.03 -16.34
CA ASN A 158 16.80 -5.16 -15.65
C ASN A 158 16.15 -3.95 -14.96
N PRO A 159 15.11 -4.15 -14.11
CA PRO A 159 14.46 -3.06 -13.42
C PRO A 159 15.42 -2.40 -12.43
N LYS A 160 15.15 -1.14 -12.07
CA LYS A 160 15.89 -0.44 -10.99
C LYS A 160 15.13 -0.46 -9.67
N SER A 161 13.81 -0.53 -9.74
CA SER A 161 12.91 -0.53 -8.60
C SER A 161 12.89 -1.88 -7.89
N THR A 162 12.62 -1.87 -6.58
CA THR A 162 12.27 -3.10 -5.86
C THR A 162 10.88 -3.56 -6.29
N ILE A 163 10.68 -4.86 -6.43
CA ILE A 163 9.40 -5.43 -6.86
C ILE A 163 8.94 -6.41 -5.79
N TYR A 164 7.69 -6.27 -5.37
CA TYR A 164 6.97 -7.25 -4.56
C TYR A 164 5.79 -7.80 -5.35
N ILE A 165 5.64 -9.12 -5.31
CA ILE A 165 4.44 -9.80 -5.77
C ILE A 165 3.68 -10.23 -4.52
N LEU A 166 2.42 -9.80 -4.43
CA LEU A 166 1.53 -10.07 -3.32
C LEU A 166 0.31 -10.82 -3.86
N GLY A 167 -0.16 -11.84 -3.16
CA GLY A 167 -1.42 -12.51 -3.48
C GLY A 167 -2.11 -12.99 -2.22
N ARG A 168 -3.36 -13.42 -2.34
CA ARG A 168 -4.07 -14.12 -1.25
C ARG A 168 -3.78 -15.61 -1.31
N SER A 169 -3.65 -16.25 -0.17
CA SER A 169 -3.66 -17.72 -0.10
C SER A 169 -5.07 -18.23 -0.43
N HIS A 170 -5.16 -19.45 -0.93
CA HIS A 170 -6.43 -20.13 -1.19
C HIS A 170 -6.62 -21.30 -0.20
N GLY A 171 -7.84 -21.85 -0.14
CA GLY A 171 -8.19 -22.97 0.72
C GLY A 171 -8.30 -22.58 2.20
N GLU A 172 -7.86 -23.46 3.09
CA GLU A 172 -7.94 -23.30 4.56
C GLU A 172 -7.23 -22.04 5.08
N ASP A 173 -6.31 -21.48 4.30
CA ASP A 173 -5.53 -20.28 4.62
C ASP A 173 -6.07 -19.00 3.94
N ALA A 174 -7.32 -18.96 3.49
CA ALA A 174 -7.86 -17.85 2.68
C ALA A 174 -7.73 -16.44 3.30
N ALA A 175 -7.57 -16.34 4.62
CA ALA A 175 -7.34 -15.09 5.34
C ALA A 175 -5.88 -14.58 5.24
N LYS A 176 -4.93 -15.42 4.83
CA LYS A 176 -3.50 -15.10 4.78
C LYS A 176 -3.08 -14.57 3.41
N PHE A 177 -2.05 -13.74 3.43
CA PHE A 177 -1.37 -13.25 2.24
C PHE A 177 -0.10 -14.06 1.97
N VAL A 178 0.29 -14.12 0.70
CA VAL A 178 1.57 -14.66 0.25
C VAL A 178 2.35 -13.56 -0.45
N ILE A 179 3.58 -13.34 -0.05
CA ILE A 179 4.46 -12.33 -0.63
C ILE A 179 5.83 -12.90 -0.96
N PHE A 180 6.45 -12.40 -2.01
CA PHE A 180 7.88 -12.53 -2.25
C PHE A 180 8.39 -11.37 -3.10
N SER A 181 9.71 -11.22 -3.15
CA SER A 181 10.38 -10.27 -4.02
C SER A 181 11.12 -11.02 -5.13
N PRO A 182 10.77 -10.83 -6.42
CA PRO A 182 11.56 -11.32 -7.54
C PRO A 182 12.84 -10.49 -7.80
N PHE A 183 12.88 -9.24 -7.34
CA PHE A 183 13.94 -8.27 -7.61
C PHE A 183 14.00 -7.20 -6.51
N PRO A 184 15.19 -6.75 -6.04
CA PRO A 184 16.53 -6.99 -6.60
C PRO A 184 17.14 -8.34 -6.23
N LYS A 185 16.67 -8.96 -5.16
CA LYS A 185 17.11 -10.28 -4.71
C LYS A 185 15.89 -11.17 -4.56
N LEU A 186 15.93 -12.33 -5.19
CA LEU A 186 14.88 -13.33 -5.03
C LEU A 186 14.74 -13.74 -3.57
N THR A 187 13.55 -13.57 -3.00
CA THR A 187 13.19 -14.12 -1.69
C THR A 187 12.37 -15.40 -1.84
N LYS A 188 12.39 -16.26 -0.81
CA LYS A 188 11.41 -17.33 -0.71
C LYS A 188 10.01 -16.72 -0.46
N PRO A 189 8.93 -17.30 -1.02
CA PRO A 189 7.59 -16.90 -0.67
C PRO A 189 7.30 -17.10 0.81
N VAL A 190 6.69 -16.10 1.42
CA VAL A 190 6.24 -16.15 2.81
C VAL A 190 4.73 -15.98 2.86
N LYS A 191 4.09 -16.87 3.62
CA LYS A 191 2.67 -16.78 3.95
C LYS A 191 2.52 -16.14 5.33
N TYR A 192 1.65 -15.15 5.47
CA TYR A 192 1.49 -14.41 6.73
C TYR A 192 0.05 -13.91 6.93
N ASP A 193 -0.32 -13.79 8.20
CA ASP A 193 -1.52 -13.07 8.64
C ASP A 193 -1.14 -11.65 9.05
N VAL A 194 -1.93 -10.66 8.62
CA VAL A 194 -1.61 -9.24 8.85
C VAL A 194 -1.68 -8.84 10.32
N PHE A 195 -2.60 -9.41 11.09
CA PHE A 195 -2.78 -9.08 12.51
C PHE A 195 -1.74 -9.78 13.37
N ASP A 196 -1.38 -11.02 13.07
CA ASP A 196 -0.31 -11.72 13.78
C ASP A 196 1.04 -11.07 13.51
N THR A 197 1.30 -10.68 12.26
CA THR A 197 2.51 -9.93 11.88
C THR A 197 2.59 -8.60 12.64
N ALA A 198 1.46 -7.89 12.77
CA ALA A 198 1.44 -6.63 13.52
C ALA A 198 1.76 -6.79 15.01
N LYS A 199 1.22 -7.84 15.66
CA LYS A 199 1.52 -8.17 17.06
C LYS A 199 3.01 -8.46 17.27
N LYS A 200 3.67 -9.07 16.29
CA LYS A 200 5.10 -9.44 16.33
C LYS A 200 6.03 -8.21 16.33
N TYR A 201 5.78 -7.21 15.49
CA TYR A 201 6.73 -6.10 15.27
C TYR A 201 6.46 -4.81 16.05
N LYS A 202 5.30 -4.66 16.70
CA LYS A 202 4.95 -3.57 17.65
C LYS A 202 5.45 -2.17 17.23
N LEU A 203 5.06 -1.71 16.04
CA LEU A 203 5.40 -0.36 15.58
C LEU A 203 4.48 0.70 16.20
N PRO A 204 4.98 1.93 16.44
CA PRO A 204 4.13 3.02 16.86
C PRO A 204 3.07 3.29 15.77
N PRO A 205 1.80 3.56 16.13
CA PRO A 205 0.71 3.68 15.17
C PRO A 205 0.94 4.84 14.19
N ARG A 206 1.52 5.94 14.69
CA ARG A 206 1.74 7.18 13.97
C ARG A 206 3.05 7.85 14.37
N ILE A 207 3.67 8.54 13.43
CA ILE A 207 4.87 9.34 13.65
C ILE A 207 4.74 10.71 12.97
N LYS A 208 5.45 11.71 13.49
CA LYS A 208 5.68 12.98 12.79
C LYS A 208 7.14 13.02 12.35
N LEU A 209 7.35 13.36 11.09
CA LEU A 209 8.69 13.51 10.53
C LEU A 209 9.18 14.94 10.77
N HIS A 210 10.48 15.04 11.01
CA HIS A 210 11.20 16.29 11.16
C HIS A 210 12.42 16.27 10.23
N ARG A 211 12.75 17.43 9.66
CA ARG A 211 13.99 17.55 8.86
C ARG A 211 15.18 17.56 9.84
N GLY A 212 16.05 16.56 9.71
CA GLY A 212 17.32 16.51 10.44
C GLY A 212 18.45 17.22 9.69
N SER A 213 19.62 17.30 10.31
CA SER A 213 20.84 17.79 9.66
C SER A 213 21.37 16.76 8.65
N ALA A 214 21.65 17.21 7.43
CA ALA A 214 22.23 16.46 6.30
C ALA A 214 21.31 15.46 5.54
N LYS A 215 20.21 15.95 4.92
CA LYS A 215 19.29 15.15 4.04
C LYS A 215 18.66 13.92 4.71
N LYS A 216 18.84 13.78 6.01
CA LYS A 216 18.37 12.70 6.87
C LYS A 216 17.05 13.14 7.49
N ILE A 217 16.02 12.29 7.38
CA ILE A 217 14.72 12.54 8.01
C ILE A 217 14.70 11.80 9.34
N SER A 218 14.47 12.54 10.42
CA SER A 218 14.26 11.96 11.76
C SER A 218 12.77 11.97 12.11
N TYR A 219 12.38 11.18 13.11
CA TYR A 219 11.01 11.21 13.62
C TYR A 219 10.94 11.05 15.13
N GLU A 220 9.86 11.57 15.69
CA GLU A 220 9.44 11.31 17.06
C GLU A 220 8.23 10.38 17.02
N ALA A 221 8.32 9.28 17.78
CA ALA A 221 7.20 8.37 17.93
C ALA A 221 6.11 9.10 18.73
N THR A 222 4.95 9.27 18.14
CA THR A 222 3.85 9.96 18.80
C THR A 222 2.74 8.97 19.12
N HIS A 223 2.31 8.89 20.38
CA HIS A 223 1.10 8.16 20.79
C HIS A 223 -0.18 8.94 20.53
N ILE A 224 -0.23 9.80 19.51
CA ILE A 224 -1.44 10.58 19.26
C ILE A 224 -2.33 9.85 18.24
N GLU A 225 -3.55 9.56 18.69
CA GLU A 225 -4.62 8.97 17.90
C GLU A 225 -4.80 9.76 16.60
N PRO A 226 -5.09 9.09 15.46
CA PRO A 226 -5.35 9.79 14.20
C PRO A 226 -6.42 10.86 14.44
N GLU A 227 -6.19 12.08 13.96
CA GLU A 227 -7.18 13.17 14.08
C GLU A 227 -8.53 12.76 13.45
N ASN A 228 -8.49 11.91 12.40
CA ASN A 228 -9.63 11.21 11.84
C ASN A 228 -9.18 10.08 10.88
N VAL A 229 -9.93 8.97 10.74
CA VAL A 229 -9.67 7.92 9.73
C VAL A 229 -9.85 8.48 8.30
N TYR A 230 -10.82 9.37 8.08
CA TYR A 230 -11.06 9.97 6.77
C TYR A 230 -9.85 10.82 6.31
N ASP A 231 -9.23 11.55 7.22
CA ASP A 231 -8.04 12.35 6.91
C ASP A 231 -6.87 11.47 6.50
N MET A 232 -6.67 10.30 7.13
CA MET A 232 -5.59 9.36 6.78
C MET A 232 -5.57 9.06 5.27
N PHE A 233 -6.76 8.93 4.67
CA PHE A 233 -6.95 8.53 3.29
C PHE A 233 -7.34 9.67 2.34
N ASP A 234 -7.34 10.92 2.84
CA ASP A 234 -7.76 12.10 2.07
C ASP A 234 -9.21 11.99 1.54
N ILE A 235 -10.11 11.53 2.41
CA ILE A 235 -11.54 11.37 2.12
C ILE A 235 -12.33 12.53 2.74
N ASP A 236 -13.21 13.17 1.96
CA ASP A 236 -14.21 14.10 2.48
C ASP A 236 -15.36 13.33 3.13
N GLN A 237 -15.31 13.22 4.47
CA GLN A 237 -16.31 12.53 5.29
C GLN A 237 -17.73 12.99 4.97
N LYS A 238 -18.00 14.31 4.96
CA LYS A 238 -19.35 14.85 4.75
C LYS A 238 -19.89 14.50 3.37
N LYS A 239 -19.02 14.41 2.36
CA LYS A 239 -19.41 14.02 1.00
C LYS A 239 -19.79 12.53 0.95
N VAL A 240 -18.98 11.64 1.52
CA VAL A 240 -19.25 10.20 1.48
C VAL A 240 -20.46 9.81 2.35
N GLU A 241 -20.63 10.44 3.51
CA GLU A 241 -21.78 10.20 4.38
C GLU A 241 -23.10 10.63 3.72
N ARG A 242 -23.13 11.79 3.06
CA ARG A 242 -24.32 12.21 2.30
C ARG A 242 -24.66 11.25 1.17
N LYS A 243 -23.64 10.74 0.48
CA LYS A 243 -23.83 9.85 -0.68
C LYS A 243 -24.32 8.45 -0.27
N TYR A 244 -23.80 7.91 0.83
CA TYR A 244 -23.99 6.49 1.17
C TYR A 244 -24.79 6.24 2.45
N LYS A 245 -24.84 7.18 3.39
CA LYS A 245 -25.60 7.02 4.65
C LYS A 245 -26.94 7.74 4.66
N HIS A 246 -27.08 8.83 3.91
CA HIS A 246 -28.33 9.61 3.87
C HIS A 246 -29.25 9.23 2.69
N GLY A 247 -28.83 8.28 1.84
CA GLY A 247 -29.59 7.78 0.69
C GLY A 247 -30.64 6.71 1.02
N GLU A 248 -30.62 6.11 2.22
CA GLU A 248 -31.58 5.05 2.60
C GLU A 248 -32.99 5.57 2.97
N ASN A 249 -33.23 6.89 2.99
CA ASN A 249 -34.55 7.46 3.34
C ASN A 249 -35.38 7.98 2.14
N THR A 250 -35.01 7.74 0.89
CA THR A 250 -35.77 8.27 -0.27
C THR A 250 -36.25 7.26 -1.32
N LEU A 251 -36.10 5.95 -1.09
CA LEU A 251 -36.68 4.94 -1.98
C LEU A 251 -37.39 3.85 -1.17
N GLY A 252 -38.64 4.13 -0.77
CA GLY A 252 -39.45 3.19 0.00
C GLY A 252 -40.92 3.58 0.20
N LYS A 253 -41.52 4.32 -0.73
CA LYS A 253 -42.98 4.28 -0.91
C LYS A 253 -43.25 3.80 -2.33
N SER A 254 -43.47 2.50 -2.46
CA SER A 254 -44.09 1.92 -3.65
C SER A 254 -45.39 2.68 -3.95
N PRO A 255 -45.59 3.18 -5.17
CA PRO A 255 -46.94 3.47 -5.61
C PRO A 255 -47.64 2.13 -5.82
N ASN A 256 -48.78 1.98 -5.14
CA ASN A 256 -49.79 0.96 -5.39
C ASN A 256 -49.87 0.59 -6.87
N ARG A 257 -49.78 -0.70 -7.19
CA ARG A 257 -50.52 -1.26 -8.32
C ARG A 257 -51.49 -2.29 -7.78
N LEU A 258 -52.76 -1.94 -7.99
CA LEU A 258 -53.95 -2.71 -7.74
C LEU A 258 -53.94 -4.01 -8.57
N SER A 259 -54.70 -4.97 -8.03
CA SER A 259 -55.30 -6.14 -8.70
C SER A 259 -55.79 -5.85 -10.11
#